data_AF-A0A9E2DSH5-F1
#
_entry.id   AF-A0A9E2DSH5-F1
#
_cell.length_a   1.000
_cell.length_b   1.000
_cell.length_c   1.000
_cell.angle_alpha   90.00
_cell.angle_beta   90.00
_cell.angle_gamma   90.00
#
_symmetry.space_group_name_H-M   'P 1'
#
loop_
_entity.id
_entity.type
_entity.pdbx_description
1 polymer ?
#
loop_
_entity_poly.entity_id
_entity_poly.type
_entity_poly.pdbx_seq_one_letter_code
_entity_poly.pdbx_strand_id
1 'polypeptide(L)'
;MTALRTRLRCLGLGLATVTGLKRQGFYIPYRYAESLPGPGERQPYDAIERLFGDHAAVFNATLGRIEDFADSLLAIGADDPAPGPRWNQDWFPRMDAAAAYAMVRAAEPARIIEVGSGHSTRFMARAISDGS
;
A
#
# COMPACT_ATOMS: atom_id res chain seq x y z
N MET A 1 -37.16 -8.30 -11.24
CA MET A 1 -36.74 -7.71 -12.53
C MET A 1 -35.32 -7.13 -12.50
N THR A 2 -34.83 -6.58 -11.38
CA THR A 2 -33.51 -5.92 -11.28
C THR A 2 -32.32 -6.87 -11.46
N ALA A 3 -32.37 -8.08 -10.89
CA ALA A 3 -31.27 -9.05 -10.97
C ALA A 3 -31.02 -9.57 -12.40
N LEU A 4 -32.09 -9.84 -13.16
CA LEU A 4 -31.97 -10.28 -14.55
C LEU A 4 -31.35 -9.18 -15.42
N ARG A 5 -31.78 -7.93 -15.25
CA ARG A 5 -31.22 -6.78 -15.96
C ARG A 5 -29.73 -6.59 -15.65
N THR A 6 -29.32 -6.76 -14.40
CA THR A 6 -27.91 -6.69 -14.00
C THR A 6 -27.09 -7.82 -14.63
N ARG A 7 -27.60 -9.06 -14.60
CA ARG A 7 -26.92 -10.22 -15.22
C ARG A 7 -26.75 -10.05 -16.73
N LEU A 8 -27.80 -9.64 -17.43
CA LEU A 8 -27.76 -9.37 -18.88
C LEU A 8 -26.77 -8.24 -19.20
N ARG A 9 -26.73 -7.18 -18.37
CA ARG A 9 -25.75 -6.12 -18.51
C ARG A 9 -24.32 -6.64 -18.34
N CYS A 10 -24.04 -7.37 -17.26
CA CYS A 10 -22.71 -7.93 -17.02
C CYS A 10 -22.29 -8.88 -18.14
N LEU A 11 -23.19 -9.73 -18.63
CA LEU A 11 -22.92 -10.65 -19.74
C LEU A 11 -22.59 -9.89 -21.03
N GLY A 12 -23.37 -8.86 -21.37
CA GLY A 12 -23.12 -8.03 -22.56
C GLY A 12 -21.78 -7.29 -22.50
N LEU A 13 -21.48 -6.63 -21.38
CA LEU A 13 -20.21 -5.93 -21.19
C LEU A 13 -19.02 -6.91 -21.18
N GLY A 14 -19.19 -8.08 -20.54
CA GLY A 14 -18.18 -9.13 -20.46
C GLY A 14 -17.87 -9.75 -21.83
N LEU A 15 -18.91 -10.14 -22.58
CA LEU A 15 -18.74 -10.69 -23.92
C LEU A 15 -18.06 -9.70 -24.85
N ALA A 16 -18.51 -8.44 -24.90
CA ALA A 16 -17.87 -7.42 -25.73
C ALA A 16 -16.37 -7.23 -25.39
N THR A 17 -16.01 -7.36 -24.11
CA THR A 17 -14.62 -7.26 -23.64
C THR A 17 -13.79 -8.48 -24.03
N VAL A 18 -14.29 -9.70 -23.78
CA VAL A 18 -13.55 -10.95 -24.02
C VAL A 18 -13.40 -11.26 -25.51
N THR A 19 -14.38 -10.89 -26.34
CA THR A 19 -14.29 -11.06 -27.80
C THR A 19 -13.44 -9.98 -28.47
N GLY A 20 -12.97 -8.98 -27.74
CA GLY A 20 -12.20 -7.86 -28.28
C GLY A 20 -13.03 -6.85 -29.09
N LEU A 21 -14.36 -7.00 -29.14
CA LEU A 21 -15.23 -6.09 -29.89
C LEU A 21 -15.21 -4.68 -29.30
N LYS A 22 -15.26 -4.57 -27.97
CA LYS A 22 -15.22 -3.29 -27.25
C LYS A 22 -14.76 -3.51 -25.81
N ARG A 23 -13.74 -2.79 -25.37
CA ARG A 23 -13.27 -2.89 -23.98
C ARG A 23 -14.29 -2.25 -23.03
N GLN A 24 -14.98 -3.08 -22.24
CA GLN A 24 -16.03 -2.64 -21.31
C GLN A 24 -15.84 -3.16 -19.88
N GLY A 25 -14.60 -3.49 -19.53
CA GLY A 25 -14.22 -3.88 -18.19
C GLY A 25 -12.74 -4.25 -18.09
N PHE A 26 -12.31 -4.46 -16.86
CA PHE A 26 -11.05 -5.11 -16.53
C PHE A 26 -11.39 -6.41 -15.78
N TYR A 27 -11.37 -6.36 -14.44
CA TYR A 27 -11.92 -7.41 -13.57
C TYR A 27 -13.41 -7.24 -13.28
N ILE A 28 -13.89 -5.99 -13.36
CA ILE A 28 -15.31 -5.64 -13.17
C ILE A 28 -15.82 -4.86 -14.39
N PRO A 29 -17.15 -4.88 -14.64
CA PRO A 29 -17.72 -4.12 -15.74
C PRO A 29 -17.53 -2.62 -15.56
N TYR A 30 -16.94 -1.97 -16.55
CA TYR A 30 -16.69 -0.53 -16.59
C TYR A 30 -16.93 0.01 -18.01
N ARG A 31 -18.03 0.73 -18.19
CA ARG A 31 -18.50 1.19 -19.51
C ARG A 31 -17.48 2.04 -20.26
N TYR A 32 -16.63 2.78 -19.53
CA TYR A 32 -15.63 3.69 -20.09
C TYR A 32 -14.24 3.06 -20.16
N ALA A 33 -14.12 1.73 -20.05
CA ALA A 33 -12.81 1.08 -20.09
C ALA A 33 -12.05 1.36 -21.40
N GLU A 34 -12.75 1.48 -22.52
CA GLU A 34 -12.17 1.84 -23.81
C GLU A 34 -11.64 3.29 -23.88
N SER A 35 -12.19 4.23 -23.11
CA SER A 35 -11.70 5.62 -23.12
C SER A 35 -10.42 5.82 -22.31
N LEU A 36 -9.97 4.78 -21.60
CA LEU A 36 -8.71 4.82 -20.88
C LEU A 36 -7.56 4.40 -21.83
N PRO A 37 -6.36 4.95 -21.64
CA PRO A 37 -5.18 4.41 -22.31
C PRO A 37 -4.96 2.93 -21.95
N GLY A 38 -4.26 2.20 -22.82
CA GLY A 38 -3.86 0.82 -22.55
C GLY A 38 -2.96 0.68 -21.32
N PRO A 39 -2.76 -0.54 -20.81
CA PRO A 39 -1.78 -0.81 -19.76
C PRO A 39 -0.40 -0.27 -20.16
N GLY A 40 0.20 0.56 -19.31
CA GLY A 40 1.50 1.19 -19.59
C GLY A 40 1.47 2.41 -20.53
N GLU A 41 0.31 2.74 -21.12
CA GLU A 41 0.17 3.90 -22.01
C GLU A 41 -0.27 5.17 -21.27
N ARG A 42 -0.49 5.09 -19.95
CA ARG A 42 -0.76 6.28 -19.15
C ARG A 42 0.49 7.13 -19.12
N GLN A 43 0.30 8.42 -19.41
CA GLN A 43 1.36 9.41 -19.22
C GLN A 43 1.79 9.42 -17.75
N PRO A 44 3.09 9.63 -17.49
CA PRO A 44 3.58 9.83 -16.14
C PRO A 44 2.89 11.03 -15.48
N TYR A 45 2.85 11.02 -14.15
CA TYR A 45 2.37 12.14 -13.38
C TYR A 45 3.56 13.04 -13.03
N ASP A 46 3.94 13.94 -13.93
CA ASP A 46 5.13 14.80 -13.78
C ASP A 46 5.19 15.57 -12.47
N ALA A 47 4.02 15.93 -11.90
CA ALA A 47 3.95 16.58 -10.59
C ALA A 47 4.38 15.65 -9.45
N ILE A 48 4.02 14.37 -9.52
CA ILE A 48 4.39 13.36 -8.53
C ILE A 48 5.84 12.93 -8.70
N GLU A 49 6.31 12.77 -9.93
CA GLU A 49 7.71 12.45 -10.20
C GLU A 49 8.64 13.54 -9.68
N ARG A 50 8.33 14.81 -9.94
CA ARG A 50 9.07 15.94 -9.37
C ARG A 50 9.04 15.93 -7.85
N LEU A 51 7.86 15.74 -7.25
CA LEU A 51 7.73 15.66 -5.79
C LEU A 51 8.64 14.57 -5.20
N PHE A 52 8.67 13.38 -5.80
CA PHE A 52 9.55 12.30 -5.35
C PHE A 52 11.02 12.60 -5.59
N GLY A 53 11.36 13.19 -6.74
CA GLY A 53 12.72 13.63 -7.05
C GLY A 53 13.24 14.65 -6.03
N ASP A 54 12.43 15.67 -5.72
CA ASP A 54 12.76 16.73 -4.77
C ASP A 54 12.95 16.19 -3.33
N HIS A 55 12.29 15.07 -2.99
CA HIS A 55 12.39 14.43 -1.68
C HIS A 55 13.26 13.17 -1.64
N ALA A 56 13.95 12.82 -2.74
CA ALA A 56 14.74 11.59 -2.82
C ALA A 56 15.82 11.50 -1.73
N ALA A 57 16.48 12.61 -1.41
CA ALA A 57 17.48 12.66 -0.33
C ALA A 57 16.87 12.38 1.05
N VAL A 58 15.67 12.91 1.31
CA VAL A 58 14.93 12.66 2.57
C VAL A 58 14.52 11.19 2.65
N PHE A 59 14.05 10.62 1.55
CA PHE A 59 13.68 9.21 1.47
C PHE A 59 14.89 8.29 1.73
N ASN A 60 16.03 8.57 1.09
CA ASN A 60 17.28 7.83 1.33
C ASN A 60 17.74 7.94 2.79
N ALA A 61 17.61 9.11 3.42
CA ALA A 61 17.91 9.26 4.84
C ALA A 61 16.97 8.42 5.72
N THR A 62 15.69 8.33 5.37
CA THR A 62 14.74 7.44 6.07
C THR A 62 15.11 5.96 5.91
N LEU A 63 15.54 5.53 4.72
CA LEU A 63 16.06 4.17 4.53
C LEU A 63 17.32 3.92 5.37
N GLY A 64 18.23 4.89 5.44
CA GLY A 64 19.42 4.80 6.30
C GLY A 64 19.07 4.62 7.77
N ARG A 65 18.03 5.30 8.27
CA ARG A 65 17.56 5.14 9.66
C ARG A 65 17.05 3.74 9.99
N ILE A 66 16.63 2.96 8.99
CA ILE A 66 16.21 1.57 9.24
C ILE A 66 17.41 0.75 9.73
N GLU A 67 18.59 0.98 9.16
CA GLU A 67 19.82 0.29 9.57
C GLU A 67 20.22 0.65 11.00
N ASP A 68 20.02 1.90 11.43
CA ASP A 68 20.29 2.34 12.80
C ASP A 68 19.51 1.54 13.85
N PHE A 69 18.39 0.91 13.46
CA PHE A 69 17.54 0.09 14.32
C PHE A 69 17.48 -1.39 13.88
N ALA A 70 18.45 -1.86 13.09
CA ALA A 70 18.45 -3.21 12.54
C ALA A 70 18.30 -4.28 13.62
N ASP A 71 19.05 -4.20 14.72
CA ASP A 71 18.98 -5.18 15.80
C ASP A 71 17.57 -5.27 16.43
N SER A 72 16.92 -4.12 16.65
CA SER A 72 15.55 -4.09 17.20
C SER A 72 14.53 -4.66 16.21
N LEU A 73 14.70 -4.40 14.92
CA LEU A 73 13.85 -4.92 13.85
C LEU A 73 14.03 -6.43 13.66
N LEU A 74 15.26 -6.93 13.75
CA LEU A 74 15.59 -8.36 13.69
C LEU A 74 15.09 -9.14 14.90
N ALA A 75 14.89 -8.47 16.04
CA ALA A 75 14.28 -9.06 17.22
C ALA A 75 12.76 -9.28 17.09
N ILE A 76 12.11 -8.75 16.04
CA ILE A 76 10.69 -9.04 15.74
C ILE A 76 10.63 -10.38 14.98
N GLY A 77 9.87 -11.33 15.52
CA GLY A 77 9.73 -12.64 14.92
C GLY A 77 8.88 -12.64 13.64
N ALA A 78 9.08 -13.66 12.81
CA ALA A 78 8.28 -13.84 11.60
C ALA A 78 6.80 -14.06 11.92
N ASP A 79 6.51 -14.86 12.94
CA ASP A 79 5.15 -15.30 13.30
C ASP A 79 4.79 -14.99 14.76
N ASP A 80 5.37 -13.93 15.33
CA ASP A 80 5.10 -13.53 16.71
C ASP A 80 3.60 -13.37 17.00
N PRO A 81 3.15 -13.79 18.20
CA PRO A 81 1.75 -13.71 18.54
C PRO A 81 1.30 -12.26 18.73
N ALA A 82 0.01 -12.03 18.50
CA ALA A 82 -0.63 -10.78 18.91
C ALA A 82 -0.50 -10.61 20.45
N PRO A 83 -0.38 -9.37 20.97
CA PRO A 83 -0.58 -8.10 20.27
C PRO A 83 0.65 -7.53 19.55
N GLY A 84 1.82 -8.18 19.60
CA GLY A 84 3.05 -7.70 18.98
C GLY A 84 3.03 -7.71 17.44
N PRO A 85 3.95 -6.97 16.79
CA PRO A 85 4.13 -7.05 15.35
C PRO A 85 4.74 -8.40 14.95
N ARG A 86 4.57 -8.77 13.68
CA ARG A 86 5.20 -9.95 13.06
C ARG A 86 5.47 -9.67 11.58
N TRP A 87 6.50 -10.30 11.01
CA TRP A 87 6.87 -10.07 9.60
C TRP A 87 6.04 -10.84 8.58
N ASN A 88 5.44 -11.97 8.97
CA ASN A 88 4.65 -12.83 8.11
C ASN A 88 3.16 -12.45 8.21
N GLN A 89 2.83 -11.38 7.50
CA GLN A 89 1.47 -10.86 7.34
C GLN A 89 1.41 -10.00 6.08
N ASP A 90 0.29 -10.03 5.38
CA ASP A 90 0.15 -9.42 4.04
C ASP A 90 -0.52 -8.03 4.04
N TRP A 91 -0.91 -7.54 5.22
CA TRP A 91 -1.71 -6.32 5.35
C TRP A 91 -0.86 -5.05 5.43
N PHE A 92 0.41 -5.15 5.82
CA PHE A 92 1.33 -4.03 5.89
C PHE A 92 2.73 -4.44 5.38
N PRO A 93 3.17 -3.97 4.20
CA PRO A 93 4.43 -4.43 3.61
C PRO A 93 5.64 -4.29 4.53
N ARG A 94 6.56 -5.26 4.47
CA ARG A 94 7.69 -5.35 5.43
C ARG A 94 8.56 -4.09 5.46
N MET A 95 8.92 -3.55 4.29
CA MET A 95 9.75 -2.34 4.23
C MET A 95 9.00 -1.10 4.72
N ASP A 96 7.69 -1.00 4.47
CA ASP A 96 6.86 0.07 5.02
C ASP A 96 6.78 -0.02 6.54
N ALA A 97 6.72 -1.24 7.08
CA ALA A 97 6.71 -1.49 8.51
C ALA A 97 8.03 -1.13 9.19
N ALA A 98 9.16 -1.49 8.57
CA ALA A 98 10.48 -1.08 9.02
C ALA A 98 10.66 0.45 8.97
N ALA A 99 10.21 1.10 7.88
CA ALA A 99 10.24 2.56 7.76
C ALA A 99 9.38 3.25 8.82
N ALA A 100 8.14 2.80 9.03
CA ALA A 100 7.26 3.35 10.05
C ALA A 100 7.83 3.18 11.46
N TYR A 101 8.41 2.02 11.75
CA TYR A 101 9.12 1.77 13.01
C TYR A 101 10.28 2.76 13.20
N ALA A 102 11.15 2.89 12.19
CA ALA A 102 12.31 3.79 12.25
C ALA A 102 11.90 5.26 12.37
N MET A 103 10.83 5.69 11.69
CA MET A 103 10.28 7.04 11.81
C MET A 103 9.84 7.34 13.25
N VAL A 104 9.14 6.40 13.90
CA VAL A 104 8.68 6.57 15.28
C VAL A 104 9.86 6.56 16.27
N ARG A 105 10.81 5.64 16.11
CA ARG A 105 12.04 5.60 16.93
C ARG A 105 12.88 6.87 16.82
N ALA A 106 12.99 7.42 15.60
CA ALA A 106 13.83 8.59 15.36
C ALA A 106 13.16 9.92 15.74
N ALA A 107 11.84 10.03 15.58
CA ALA A 107 11.12 11.29 15.81
C ALA A 107 10.54 11.40 17.22
N GLU A 108 10.42 10.30 17.95
CA GLU A 108 9.81 10.23 19.30
C GLU A 108 8.52 11.08 19.42
N PRO A 109 7.55 10.88 18.51
CA PRO A 109 6.44 11.81 18.40
C PRO A 109 5.53 11.74 19.62
N ALA A 110 5.18 12.90 20.17
CA ALA A 110 4.21 13.00 21.28
C ALA A 110 2.79 12.54 20.89
N ARG A 111 2.48 12.45 19.58
CA ARG A 111 1.18 12.01 19.06
C ARG A 111 1.33 11.37 17.69
N ILE A 112 0.67 10.23 17.51
CA ILE A 112 0.50 9.56 16.22
C ILE A 112 -0.99 9.56 15.86
N ILE A 113 -1.33 9.95 14.63
CA ILE A 113 -2.70 9.89 14.10
C ILE A 113 -2.67 8.96 12.89
N GLU A 114 -3.43 7.86 12.97
CA GLU A 114 -3.48 6.80 11.96
C GLU A 114 -4.91 6.68 11.40
N VAL A 115 -5.05 6.67 10.08
CA VAL A 115 -6.34 6.46 9.38
C VAL A 115 -6.32 5.10 8.70
N GLY A 116 -7.01 4.14 9.32
CA GLY A 116 -6.89 2.71 9.00
C GLY A 116 -5.79 2.07 9.85
N SER A 117 -6.16 1.17 10.76
CA SER A 117 -5.28 0.62 11.79
C SER A 117 -5.15 -0.90 11.73
N GLY A 118 -4.26 -1.47 12.54
CA GLY A 118 -4.09 -2.91 12.68
C GLY A 118 -2.62 -3.31 12.73
N HIS A 119 -2.09 -3.84 11.62
CA HIS A 119 -0.72 -4.33 11.57
C HIS A 119 0.32 -3.21 11.71
N SER A 120 0.12 -2.07 11.05
CA SER A 120 0.94 -0.86 11.19
C SER A 120 0.99 -0.34 12.62
N THR A 121 -0.15 -0.28 13.29
CA THR A 121 -0.25 0.14 14.71
C THR A 121 0.69 -0.68 15.61
N ARG A 122 0.82 -2.00 15.36
CA ARG A 122 1.67 -2.89 16.18
C ARG A 122 3.15 -2.58 16.01
N PHE A 123 3.60 -2.24 14.80
CA PHE A 123 4.98 -1.81 14.56
C PHE A 123 5.26 -0.45 15.21
N MET A 124 4.35 0.51 15.09
CA MET A 124 4.50 1.83 15.74
C MET A 124 4.47 1.71 17.27
N ALA A 125 3.60 0.87 17.84
CA ALA A 125 3.57 0.60 19.27
C ALA A 125 4.86 -0.08 19.76
N ARG A 126 5.40 -1.03 18.98
CA ARG A 126 6.70 -1.65 19.29
C ARG A 126 7.84 -0.65 19.24
N ALA A 127 7.85 0.26 18.26
CA ALA A 127 8.83 1.33 18.17
C ALA A 127 8.81 2.24 19.42
N ILE A 128 7.63 2.64 19.91
CA ILE A 128 7.51 3.43 21.14
C ILE A 128 8.11 2.64 22.33
N SER A 129 7.74 1.36 22.46
CA SER A 129 8.20 0.51 23.56
C SER A 129 9.71 0.30 23.57
N ASP A 130 10.33 0.18 22.39
CA ASP A 130 11.78 -0.03 22.26
C ASP A 130 12.59 1.28 22.41
N GLY A 131 11.94 2.45 22.33
CA GLY A 131 12.55 3.77 22.50
C GLY A 131 12.35 4.39 23.90
N SER A 132 11.66 3.68 24.80
CA SER A 132 11.39 4.13 26.19
C SER A 132 12.43 3.62 27.17
#